data_AF-A0A933NTZ1-F1
#
_entry.id   AF-A0A933NTZ1-F1
#
_cell.length_a   1.000
_cell.length_b   1.000
_cell.length_c   1.000
_cell.angle_alpha   90.00
_cell.angle_beta   90.00
_cell.angle_gamma   90.00
#
_symmetry.space_group_name_H-M   'P 1'
#
loop_
_entity.id
_entity.type
_entity.pdbx_description
1 polymer ?
#
loop_
_entity_poly.entity_id
_entity_poly.type
_entity_poly.pdbx_seq_one_letter_code
_entity_poly.pdbx_strand_id
1 'polypeptide(L)'
;MQIPMLRISAGAMVAGALVASAAVLSAQTPSGGRAAGQKTTSTDAAIKAGAEAARAEAALKNWTPPRTPWGEPDLRGVWHLATYTPLQRPRELANKAFYTEEEAISAFKRAVELDAEVDPRTVHYDWKEYGMDAWQGGARPNLRTSLIVDPADGRLPPRTAEARERETARAAAEKLRDPAAGIRTLGNTYTRCILGNGAIPLVRGGNPGSEGSAGGVTAEAQFFQSPGYLTIVTQSNNDIRIIPLDGRPHVPSTVRQWWGDARGHWEGSTLVVETTNFNDRAPATNFLGSTDALQVVERFTLIAPNTIRYEYTMTDPKTWTRPWSVETTMPRIEPSIVYEFACHEQNYGVINVVKGTQIRERETAATGATPSAGGYER
;
A
#
# COMPACT_ATOMS: atom_id res chain seq x y z
N MET A 1 -56.29 -28.90 42.51
CA MET A 1 -55.78 -29.28 41.18
C MET A 1 -54.30 -28.91 41.14
N GLN A 2 -53.40 -29.82 41.56
CA GLN A 2 -52.62 -30.75 40.71
C GLN A 2 -51.75 -30.00 39.68
N ILE A 3 -50.46 -29.67 39.95
CA ILE A 3 -49.21 -30.50 39.94
C ILE A 3 -48.56 -30.52 38.52
N PRO A 4 -47.21 -30.45 38.31
CA PRO A 4 -46.10 -29.86 39.09
C PRO A 4 -44.94 -29.23 38.25
N MET A 5 -43.90 -28.77 38.96
CA MET A 5 -42.54 -28.49 38.50
C MET A 5 -41.89 -29.66 37.72
N LEU A 6 -40.98 -29.32 36.79
CA LEU A 6 -39.86 -30.19 36.44
C LEU A 6 -38.53 -29.42 36.61
N ARG A 7 -37.77 -29.82 37.63
CA ARG A 7 -36.32 -29.58 37.71
C ARG A 7 -35.63 -30.60 36.81
N ILE A 8 -34.67 -30.19 35.99
CA ILE A 8 -33.63 -31.08 35.47
C ILE A 8 -32.26 -30.44 35.73
N SER A 9 -31.58 -31.09 36.67
CA SER A 9 -30.16 -31.19 37.00
C SER A 9 -29.11 -30.48 36.13
N ALA A 10 -28.23 -29.76 36.84
CA ALA A 10 -26.84 -29.58 36.44
C ALA A 10 -26.10 -30.94 36.53
N GLY A 11 -25.47 -31.33 35.43
CA GLY A 11 -24.53 -32.45 35.34
C GLY A 11 -23.49 -32.12 34.27
N ALA A 12 -22.23 -32.01 34.68
CA ALA A 12 -21.12 -31.65 33.83
C ALA A 12 -20.77 -32.75 32.82
N MET A 13 -20.42 -32.37 31.59
CA MET A 13 -19.41 -33.08 30.81
C MET A 13 -18.67 -32.11 29.87
N VAL A 14 -17.36 -32.05 30.10
CA VAL A 14 -16.33 -31.48 29.23
C VAL A 14 -16.20 -32.34 27.97
N ALA A 15 -16.24 -31.73 26.79
CA ALA A 15 -15.43 -32.05 25.59
C ALA A 15 -16.08 -31.49 24.31
N GLY A 16 -15.28 -30.86 23.44
CA GLY A 16 -15.64 -30.66 22.04
C GLY A 16 -15.37 -29.25 21.49
N ALA A 17 -14.10 -28.96 21.22
CA ALA A 17 -13.67 -27.84 20.41
C ALA A 17 -14.09 -28.00 18.93
N LEU A 18 -14.05 -26.87 18.20
CA LEU A 18 -14.06 -26.74 16.73
C LEU A 18 -15.37 -27.09 16.03
N VAL A 19 -16.22 -26.08 15.77
CA VAL A 19 -16.88 -25.77 14.47
C VAL A 19 -17.64 -24.46 14.65
N ALA A 20 -17.07 -23.33 14.24
CA ALA A 20 -17.81 -22.08 14.01
C ALA A 20 -17.01 -21.10 13.14
N SER A 21 -16.81 -21.43 11.85
CA SER A 21 -16.22 -20.48 10.87
C SER A 21 -16.86 -20.54 9.48
N ALA A 22 -18.13 -20.96 9.38
CA ALA A 22 -18.82 -21.04 8.09
C ALA A 22 -20.10 -20.18 8.01
N ALA A 23 -20.53 -19.55 9.09
CA ALA A 23 -21.87 -18.93 9.16
C ALA A 23 -21.90 -17.39 9.01
N VAL A 24 -20.75 -16.71 8.95
CA VAL A 24 -20.72 -15.23 8.85
C VAL A 24 -20.68 -14.75 7.39
N LEU A 25 -20.53 -15.65 6.41
CA LEU A 25 -20.40 -15.30 4.99
C LEU A 25 -21.73 -15.21 4.19
N SER A 26 -22.89 -15.23 4.86
CA SER A 26 -24.18 -15.34 4.16
C SER A 26 -25.04 -14.06 4.17
N ALA A 27 -24.56 -12.96 4.73
CA ALA A 27 -25.37 -11.75 4.92
C ALA A 27 -24.78 -10.54 4.19
N GLN A 28 -24.71 -10.60 2.86
CA GLN A 28 -24.68 -9.46 1.94
C GLN A 28 -24.65 -9.98 0.49
N THR A 29 -25.78 -10.51 0.01
CA THR A 29 -25.98 -10.69 -1.43
C THR A 29 -26.57 -9.40 -2.00
N PRO A 30 -25.89 -8.69 -2.91
CA PRO A 30 -26.50 -7.59 -3.64
C PRO A 30 -27.68 -8.15 -4.45
N SER A 31 -28.82 -7.46 -4.43
CA SER A 31 -29.95 -7.73 -5.31
C SER A 31 -29.53 -7.46 -6.76
N GLY A 32 -29.01 -8.48 -7.42
CA GLY A 32 -28.50 -8.38 -8.78
C GLY A 32 -27.89 -9.69 -9.22
N GLY A 33 -28.74 -10.66 -9.60
CA GLY A 33 -28.34 -11.95 -10.13
C GLY A 33 -27.57 -11.82 -11.44
N ARG A 34 -26.25 -11.69 -11.36
CA ARG A 34 -25.32 -12.25 -12.33
C ARG A 34 -24.27 -13.01 -11.54
N ALA A 35 -24.38 -14.33 -11.56
CA ALA A 35 -23.29 -15.21 -11.20
C ALA A 35 -22.17 -15.01 -12.22
N ALA A 36 -21.35 -13.96 -12.03
CA ALA A 36 -19.99 -14.00 -12.52
C ALA A 36 -19.35 -15.19 -11.80
N GLY A 37 -18.82 -16.15 -12.56
CA GLY A 37 -18.07 -17.26 -12.00
C GLY A 37 -16.82 -16.73 -11.31
N GLN A 38 -16.96 -16.19 -10.11
CA GLN A 38 -15.86 -15.88 -9.23
C GLN A 38 -15.26 -17.22 -8.84
N LYS A 39 -14.13 -17.58 -9.46
CA LYS A 39 -13.14 -18.43 -8.79
C LYS A 39 -12.61 -17.62 -7.61
N THR A 40 -13.37 -17.52 -6.52
CA THR A 40 -12.82 -17.08 -5.24
C THR A 40 -11.72 -18.07 -4.91
N THR A 41 -10.47 -17.65 -5.09
CA THR A 41 -9.33 -18.49 -4.74
C THR A 41 -9.42 -18.67 -3.22
N SER A 42 -9.53 -19.91 -2.75
CA SER A 42 -9.43 -20.19 -1.31
C SER A 42 -8.17 -19.52 -0.78
N THR A 43 -8.26 -18.85 0.38
CA THR A 43 -7.13 -18.18 1.04
C THR A 43 -5.91 -19.10 1.12
N ASP A 44 -6.12 -20.40 1.37
CA ASP A 44 -5.05 -21.40 1.41
C ASP A 44 -4.40 -21.66 0.04
N ALA A 45 -5.17 -21.59 -1.05
CA ALA A 45 -4.65 -21.75 -2.42
C ALA A 45 -3.86 -20.51 -2.89
N ALA A 46 -4.32 -19.30 -2.57
CA ALA A 46 -3.60 -18.06 -2.86
C ALA A 46 -2.26 -17.99 -2.11
N ILE A 47 -2.27 -18.43 -0.85
CA ILE A 47 -1.09 -18.52 0.01
C ILE A 47 -0.11 -19.58 -0.50
N LYS A 48 -0.58 -20.77 -0.87
CA LYS A 48 0.29 -21.82 -1.44
C LYS A 48 0.94 -21.35 -2.75
N ALA A 49 0.20 -20.70 -3.63
CA ALA A 49 0.74 -20.10 -4.84
C ALA A 49 1.75 -18.97 -4.54
N GLY A 50 1.55 -18.24 -3.45
CA GLY A 50 2.50 -17.27 -2.91
C GLY A 50 3.82 -17.88 -2.44
N ALA A 51 3.74 -18.95 -1.63
CA ALA A 51 4.90 -19.71 -1.17
C ALA A 51 5.63 -20.39 -2.34
N GLU A 52 4.90 -20.93 -3.32
CA GLU A 52 5.48 -21.47 -4.56
C GLU A 52 6.20 -20.40 -5.38
N ALA A 53 5.66 -19.17 -5.46
CA ALA A 53 6.32 -18.05 -6.11
C ALA A 53 7.62 -17.64 -5.39
N ALA A 54 7.63 -17.64 -4.05
CA ALA A 54 8.85 -17.40 -3.28
C ALA A 54 9.90 -18.51 -3.48
N ARG A 55 9.47 -19.78 -3.53
CA ARG A 55 10.35 -20.92 -3.85
C ARG A 55 10.89 -20.88 -5.28
N ALA A 56 10.11 -20.35 -6.22
CA ALA A 56 10.52 -20.21 -7.61
C ALA A 56 11.74 -19.29 -7.76
N GLU A 57 12.02 -18.38 -6.82
CA GLU A 57 13.23 -17.53 -6.83
C GLU A 57 14.54 -18.33 -6.96
N ALA A 58 14.60 -19.53 -6.37
CA ALA A 58 15.75 -20.43 -6.51
C ALA A 58 15.81 -21.13 -7.89
N ALA A 59 14.66 -21.36 -8.53
CA ALA A 59 14.55 -22.00 -9.85
C ALA A 59 14.92 -21.06 -11.02
N LEU A 60 15.05 -19.76 -10.74
CA LEU A 60 15.24 -18.72 -11.75
C LEU A 60 16.72 -18.38 -12.03
N LYS A 61 17.66 -19.06 -11.37
CA LYS A 61 19.12 -18.90 -11.63
C LYS A 61 19.53 -19.11 -13.09
N ASN A 62 18.75 -19.87 -13.86
CA ASN A 62 19.00 -20.13 -15.29
C ASN A 62 17.94 -19.50 -16.20
N TRP A 63 17.11 -18.61 -15.67
CA TRP A 63 16.05 -18.00 -16.45
C TRP A 63 16.57 -16.81 -17.26
N THR A 64 16.26 -16.79 -18.55
CA THR A 64 16.55 -15.65 -19.43
C THR A 64 15.23 -14.93 -19.71
N PRO A 65 15.11 -13.63 -19.37
CA PRO A 65 13.89 -12.90 -19.62
C PRO A 65 13.63 -12.77 -21.12
N PRO A 66 12.34 -12.76 -21.55
CA PRO A 66 11.99 -12.42 -22.93
C PRO A 66 12.54 -11.04 -23.27
N ARG A 67 12.83 -10.83 -24.55
CA ARG A 67 13.32 -9.55 -25.07
C ARG A 67 12.28 -8.89 -25.97
N THR A 68 12.27 -7.57 -25.96
CA THR A 68 11.50 -6.76 -26.91
C THR A 68 12.03 -6.98 -28.33
N PRO A 69 11.27 -6.59 -29.38
CA PRO A 69 11.76 -6.64 -30.77
C PRO A 69 13.06 -5.86 -31.04
N TRP A 70 13.41 -4.91 -30.16
CA TRP A 70 14.65 -4.13 -30.22
C TRP A 70 15.75 -4.62 -29.25
N GLY A 71 15.54 -5.76 -28.59
CA GLY A 71 16.59 -6.50 -27.87
C GLY A 71 16.74 -6.18 -26.38
N GLU A 72 15.89 -5.37 -25.78
CA GLU A 72 15.90 -5.09 -24.33
C GLU A 72 15.09 -6.14 -23.56
N PRO A 73 15.36 -6.41 -22.27
CA PRO A 73 14.45 -7.21 -21.44
C PRO A 73 13.02 -6.64 -21.43
N ASP A 74 12.03 -7.52 -21.60
CA ASP A 74 10.62 -7.16 -21.75
C ASP A 74 9.90 -7.12 -20.40
N LEU A 75 9.74 -5.92 -19.86
CA LEU A 75 9.02 -5.59 -18.63
C LEU A 75 7.55 -5.19 -18.87
N ARG A 76 7.06 -5.22 -20.12
CA ARG A 76 5.69 -4.80 -20.44
C ARG A 76 4.67 -5.64 -19.68
N GLY A 77 3.59 -5.01 -19.25
CA GLY A 77 2.47 -5.67 -18.59
C GLY A 77 1.86 -4.85 -17.46
N VAL A 78 0.90 -5.44 -16.76
CA VAL A 78 0.31 -4.86 -15.55
C VAL A 78 0.88 -5.55 -14.33
N TRP A 79 1.34 -4.77 -13.36
CA TRP A 79 2.08 -5.23 -12.20
C TRP A 79 1.40 -4.79 -10.91
N HIS A 80 1.31 -5.70 -9.94
CA HIS A 80 0.77 -5.41 -8.63
C HIS A 80 1.84 -4.81 -7.72
N LEU A 81 1.46 -3.77 -6.98
CA LEU A 81 2.34 -2.97 -6.13
C LEU A 81 2.04 -3.13 -4.63
N ALA A 82 0.90 -3.74 -4.27
CA ALA A 82 0.55 -3.91 -2.87
C ALA A 82 1.30 -5.08 -2.23
N THR A 83 1.56 -4.90 -0.94
CA THR A 83 2.20 -5.90 -0.10
C THR A 83 1.74 -5.72 1.35
N TYR A 84 1.58 -6.85 2.05
CA TYR A 84 1.39 -6.89 3.51
C TYR A 84 2.70 -6.99 4.28
N THR A 85 3.84 -6.96 3.57
CA THR A 85 5.14 -6.87 4.23
C THR A 85 5.31 -5.45 4.77
N PRO A 86 5.55 -5.28 6.08
CA PRO A 86 5.77 -3.96 6.64
C PRO A 86 7.03 -3.34 6.05
N LEU A 87 7.04 -2.02 5.91
CA LEU A 87 8.25 -1.31 5.49
C LEU A 87 9.41 -1.60 6.45
N GLN A 88 9.16 -1.44 7.75
CA GLN A 88 10.13 -1.63 8.83
C GLN A 88 9.88 -2.92 9.60
N ARG A 89 10.95 -3.59 10.00
CA ARG A 89 10.89 -4.82 10.78
C ARG A 89 10.27 -4.58 12.16
N PRO A 90 9.29 -5.38 12.60
CA PRO A 90 8.80 -5.35 13.97
C PRO A 90 9.94 -5.52 14.97
N ARG A 91 9.87 -4.84 16.13
CA ARG A 91 11.00 -4.80 17.10
C ARG A 91 11.31 -6.19 17.64
N GLU A 92 10.27 -6.97 17.88
CA GLU A 92 10.30 -8.36 18.32
C GLU A 92 10.97 -9.31 17.31
N LEU A 93 11.14 -8.87 16.05
CA LEU A 93 11.80 -9.63 14.99
C LEU A 93 13.16 -9.04 14.58
N ALA A 94 13.74 -8.08 15.32
CA ALA A 94 14.93 -7.33 14.88
C ALA A 94 16.06 -8.20 14.27
N ASN A 95 16.32 -9.37 14.86
CA ASN A 95 17.37 -10.31 14.45
C ASN A 95 16.89 -11.43 13.51
N LYS A 96 15.68 -11.32 12.98
CA LYS A 96 15.04 -12.34 12.14
C LYS A 96 14.60 -11.71 10.83
N ALA A 97 15.51 -11.69 9.86
CA ALA A 97 15.25 -11.12 8.53
C ALA A 97 14.21 -11.91 7.73
N PHE A 98 14.10 -13.22 7.99
CA PHE A 98 13.18 -14.11 7.30
C PHE A 98 12.34 -14.92 8.28
N TYR A 99 11.06 -15.01 7.98
CA TYR A 99 10.15 -16.00 8.55
C TYR A 99 10.46 -17.39 7.99
N THR A 100 10.07 -18.43 8.73
CA THR A 100 9.78 -19.72 8.11
C THR A 100 8.54 -19.60 7.21
N GLU A 101 8.30 -20.56 6.34
CA GLU A 101 7.10 -20.53 5.50
C GLU A 101 5.82 -20.48 6.33
N GLU A 102 5.71 -21.32 7.36
CA GLU A 102 4.56 -21.37 8.26
C GLU A 102 4.32 -20.02 8.97
N GLU A 103 5.39 -19.36 9.40
CA GLU A 103 5.33 -18.05 10.03
C GLU A 103 4.91 -16.96 9.05
N ALA A 104 5.45 -16.98 7.83
CA ALA A 104 5.08 -16.02 6.79
C ALA A 104 3.60 -16.16 6.41
N ILE A 105 3.12 -17.40 6.32
CA ILE A 105 1.70 -17.72 6.09
C ILE A 105 0.84 -17.18 7.23
N SER A 106 1.22 -17.44 8.48
CA SER A 106 0.47 -16.98 9.65
C SER A 106 0.47 -15.44 9.76
N ALA A 107 1.60 -14.79 9.48
CA ALA A 107 1.71 -13.34 9.47
C ALA A 107 0.85 -12.71 8.38
N PHE A 108 0.87 -13.26 7.17
CA PHE A 108 0.03 -12.83 6.07
C PHE A 108 -1.47 -12.99 6.40
N LYS A 109 -1.88 -14.15 6.92
CA LYS A 109 -3.28 -14.39 7.33
C LYS A 109 -3.75 -13.36 8.35
N ARG A 110 -2.97 -13.11 9.41
CA ARG A 110 -3.30 -12.06 10.40
C ARG A 110 -3.40 -10.68 9.77
N ALA A 111 -2.48 -10.34 8.87
CA ALA A 111 -2.54 -9.05 8.18
C ALA A 111 -3.83 -8.93 7.35
N VAL A 112 -4.18 -9.96 6.58
CA VAL A 112 -5.43 -9.98 5.80
C VAL A 112 -6.66 -9.90 6.70
N GLU A 113 -6.70 -10.65 7.80
CA GLU A 113 -7.83 -10.63 8.74
C GLU A 113 -8.03 -9.25 9.38
N LEU A 114 -6.94 -8.60 9.80
CA LEU A 114 -6.98 -7.24 10.35
C LEU A 114 -7.39 -6.21 9.28
N ASP A 115 -6.95 -6.40 8.03
CA ASP A 115 -7.35 -5.54 6.93
C ASP A 115 -8.83 -5.71 6.58
N ALA A 116 -9.34 -6.94 6.60
CA ALA A 116 -10.74 -7.25 6.32
C ALA A 116 -11.69 -6.91 7.49
N GLU A 117 -11.18 -6.65 8.69
CA GLU A 117 -12.00 -6.35 9.86
C GLU A 117 -12.75 -5.02 9.69
N VAL A 118 -14.08 -5.06 9.83
CA VAL A 118 -14.99 -3.90 9.79
C VAL A 118 -15.83 -3.87 11.06
N ASP A 119 -16.03 -2.69 11.66
CA ASP A 119 -16.99 -2.53 12.76
C ASP A 119 -18.40 -2.44 12.15
N PRO A 120 -19.30 -3.39 12.44
CA PRO A 120 -20.63 -3.41 11.84
C PRO A 120 -21.51 -2.23 12.24
N ARG A 121 -21.08 -1.41 13.22
CA ARG A 121 -21.81 -0.21 13.67
C ARG A 121 -21.43 1.05 12.91
N THR A 122 -20.37 1.02 12.10
CA THR A 122 -19.91 2.16 11.30
C THR A 122 -20.29 1.98 9.84
N VAL A 123 -20.81 3.05 9.22
CA VAL A 123 -21.02 3.08 7.77
C VAL A 123 -19.66 3.26 7.11
N HIS A 124 -19.17 2.21 6.46
CA HIS A 124 -17.85 2.17 5.84
C HIS A 124 -17.95 2.50 4.34
N TYR A 125 -17.96 3.78 3.95
CA TYR A 125 -17.78 4.17 2.54
C TYR A 125 -16.31 4.07 2.11
N ASP A 126 -15.66 2.98 2.51
CA ASP A 126 -14.27 2.69 2.27
C ASP A 126 -14.14 1.38 1.47
N TRP A 127 -12.90 1.01 1.23
CA TRP A 127 -12.54 -0.07 0.32
C TRP A 127 -12.91 -1.46 0.82
N LYS A 128 -13.13 -1.60 2.13
CA LYS A 128 -13.52 -2.85 2.78
C LYS A 128 -14.95 -3.25 2.42
N GLU A 129 -15.85 -2.27 2.32
CA GLU A 129 -17.26 -2.53 1.94
C GLU A 129 -17.41 -2.89 0.45
N TYR A 130 -16.55 -2.32 -0.42
CA TYR A 130 -16.64 -2.53 -1.88
C TYR A 130 -15.76 -3.66 -2.43
N GLY A 131 -14.99 -4.33 -1.58
CA GLY A 131 -14.15 -5.45 -1.99
C GLY A 131 -13.08 -5.06 -3.01
N MET A 132 -12.30 -4.05 -2.68
CA MET A 132 -11.22 -3.53 -3.55
C MET A 132 -9.85 -3.56 -2.86
N ASP A 133 -9.74 -4.31 -1.76
CA ASP A 133 -8.51 -4.39 -0.96
C ASP A 133 -7.44 -5.27 -1.61
N ALA A 134 -6.18 -5.06 -1.23
CA ALA A 134 -5.05 -5.85 -1.74
C ALA A 134 -5.18 -7.35 -1.48
N TRP A 135 -5.91 -7.79 -0.43
CA TRP A 135 -6.11 -9.22 -0.14
C TRP A 135 -7.08 -9.91 -1.09
N GLN A 136 -7.94 -9.15 -1.77
CA GLN A 136 -8.79 -9.66 -2.86
C GLN A 136 -8.03 -9.70 -4.19
N GLY A 137 -6.92 -8.95 -4.27
CA GLY A 137 -5.96 -8.98 -5.37
C GLY A 137 -4.89 -10.06 -5.24
N GLY A 138 -3.90 -9.99 -6.12
CA GLY A 138 -2.80 -10.98 -6.20
C GLY A 138 -1.68 -10.79 -5.18
N ALA A 139 -1.91 -10.12 -4.04
CA ALA A 139 -0.88 -9.85 -3.04
C ALA A 139 -0.18 -11.15 -2.62
N ARG A 140 1.16 -11.20 -2.78
CA ARG A 140 1.94 -12.40 -2.52
C ARG A 140 2.62 -12.32 -1.15
N PRO A 141 2.57 -13.40 -0.34
CA PRO A 141 3.39 -13.54 0.85
C PRO A 141 4.88 -13.41 0.51
N ASN A 142 5.60 -12.70 1.35
CA ASN A 142 7.05 -12.58 1.32
C ASN A 142 7.60 -13.27 2.58
N LEU A 143 8.72 -13.98 2.46
CA LEU A 143 9.40 -14.55 3.64
C LEU A 143 10.09 -13.46 4.47
N ARG A 144 10.36 -12.29 3.89
CA ARG A 144 10.98 -11.19 4.63
C ARG A 144 10.04 -10.64 5.70
N THR A 145 10.62 -10.34 6.85
CA THR A 145 9.92 -9.69 7.98
C THR A 145 9.82 -8.17 7.83
N SER A 146 10.45 -7.60 6.80
CA SER A 146 10.44 -6.19 6.42
C SER A 146 10.78 -6.01 4.94
N LEU A 147 10.34 -4.92 4.34
CA LEU A 147 10.78 -4.51 3.01
C LEU A 147 12.21 -3.95 3.04
N ILE A 148 12.58 -3.22 4.10
CA ILE A 148 13.94 -2.69 4.24
C ILE A 148 14.91 -3.87 4.41
N VAL A 149 15.94 -3.88 3.56
CA VAL A 149 17.02 -4.87 3.55
C VAL A 149 18.37 -4.29 3.95
N ASP A 150 18.55 -2.99 3.77
CA ASP A 150 19.68 -2.22 4.29
C ASP A 150 19.14 -0.92 4.92
N PRO A 151 19.40 -0.63 6.21
CA PRO A 151 20.20 -1.40 7.17
C PRO A 151 19.69 -2.82 7.46
N ALA A 152 20.61 -3.71 7.86
CA ALA A 152 20.32 -5.13 8.07
C ALA A 152 19.29 -5.42 9.17
N ASP A 153 19.08 -4.47 10.10
CA ASP A 153 18.03 -4.53 11.12
C ASP A 153 16.61 -4.31 10.54
N GLY A 154 16.52 -4.00 9.24
CA GLY A 154 15.27 -3.82 8.52
C GLY A 154 14.51 -2.57 8.94
N ARG A 155 15.19 -1.55 9.46
CA ARG A 155 14.56 -0.32 9.94
C ARG A 155 15.13 0.91 9.26
N LEU A 156 14.34 1.98 9.27
CA LEU A 156 14.82 3.26 8.74
C LEU A 156 16.03 3.74 9.55
N PRO A 157 17.04 4.32 8.90
CA PRO A 157 18.12 4.98 9.60
C PRO A 157 17.60 6.09 10.52
N PRO A 158 18.39 6.47 11.55
CA PRO A 158 18.08 7.63 12.35
C PRO A 158 17.82 8.87 11.50
N ARG A 159 16.79 9.64 11.88
CA ARG A 159 16.53 10.95 11.30
C ARG A 159 17.52 12.00 11.80
N THR A 160 17.94 12.89 10.91
CA THR A 160 18.82 14.03 11.23
C THR A 160 18.13 15.01 12.18
N ALA A 161 18.90 15.91 12.80
CA ALA A 161 18.33 16.98 13.64
C ALA A 161 17.39 17.89 12.83
N GLU A 162 17.81 18.29 11.64
CA GLU A 162 17.01 19.10 10.71
C GLU A 162 15.67 18.41 10.37
N ALA A 163 15.69 17.10 10.11
CA ALA A 163 14.46 16.34 9.84
C ALA A 163 13.48 16.32 11.01
N ARG A 164 14.00 16.20 12.25
CA ARG A 164 13.18 16.22 13.47
C ARG A 164 12.58 17.59 13.72
N GLU A 165 13.32 18.66 13.42
CA GLU A 165 12.81 20.03 13.48
C GLU A 165 11.68 20.24 12.47
N ARG A 166 11.87 19.82 11.21
CA ARG A 166 10.81 19.89 10.19
C ARG A 166 9.56 19.10 10.59
N GLU A 167 9.72 17.90 11.16
CA GLU A 167 8.60 17.09 11.65
C GLU A 167 7.87 17.77 12.82
N THR A 168 8.61 18.33 13.77
CA THR A 168 8.03 19.06 14.91
C THR A 168 7.27 20.30 14.44
N ALA A 169 7.84 21.05 13.49
CA ALA A 169 7.20 22.21 12.88
C ALA A 169 5.92 21.82 12.11
N ARG A 170 5.94 20.71 11.37
CA ARG A 170 4.75 20.17 10.68
C ARG A 170 3.66 19.79 11.67
N ALA A 171 3.99 19.04 12.71
CA ALA A 171 3.03 18.64 13.74
C ALA A 171 2.45 19.85 14.51
N ALA A 172 3.27 20.88 14.77
CA ALA A 172 2.80 22.13 15.37
C ALA A 172 1.85 22.88 14.42
N ALA A 173 2.18 22.97 13.14
CA ALA A 173 1.33 23.58 12.13
C ALA A 173 -0.01 22.83 11.95
N GLU A 174 0.00 21.49 12.04
CA GLU A 174 -1.20 20.66 12.02
C GLU A 174 -2.12 20.94 13.22
N LYS A 175 -1.57 21.12 14.43
CA LYS A 175 -2.35 21.49 15.62
C LYS A 175 -3.00 22.88 15.53
N LEU A 176 -2.41 23.78 14.75
CA LEU A 176 -2.96 25.12 14.50
C LEU A 176 -4.07 25.12 13.43
N ARG A 177 -4.30 24.00 12.74
CA ARG A 177 -5.40 23.89 11.77
C ARG A 177 -6.71 23.76 12.52
N ASP A 178 -7.62 24.69 12.25
CA ASP A 178 -9.00 24.59 12.72
C ASP A 178 -9.66 23.34 12.12
N PRO A 179 -10.10 22.35 12.93
CA PRO A 179 -10.80 21.16 12.46
C PRO A 179 -12.08 21.47 11.68
N ALA A 180 -12.67 22.66 11.88
CA ALA A 180 -13.91 23.10 11.24
C ALA A 180 -13.70 23.91 9.94
N ALA A 181 -12.48 24.36 9.62
CA ALA A 181 -12.21 25.18 8.44
C ALA A 181 -11.82 24.34 7.21
N GLY A 182 -12.76 24.19 6.28
CA GLY A 182 -12.73 23.27 5.12
C GLY A 182 -11.70 23.54 4.02
N ILE A 183 -11.68 22.61 3.03
CA ILE A 183 -10.98 22.52 1.72
C ILE A 183 -9.47 22.81 1.68
N ARG A 184 -8.96 23.76 2.46
CA ARG A 184 -7.54 24.01 2.74
C ARG A 184 -6.94 23.00 3.73
N THR A 185 -7.81 22.26 4.43
CA THR A 185 -7.51 21.16 5.36
C THR A 185 -7.37 19.79 4.69
N LEU A 186 -7.67 19.66 3.38
CA LEU A 186 -7.21 18.54 2.56
C LEU A 186 -5.70 18.70 2.32
N GLY A 187 -4.94 18.37 3.35
CA GLY A 187 -3.57 18.83 3.54
C GLY A 187 -2.50 18.10 2.73
N ASN A 188 -2.87 17.13 1.89
CA ASN A 188 -1.91 16.40 1.05
C ASN A 188 -2.30 16.48 -0.45
N THR A 189 -1.33 16.38 -1.35
CA THR A 189 -1.54 16.47 -2.80
C THR A 189 -2.44 15.37 -3.34
N TYR A 190 -2.56 14.24 -2.63
CA TYR A 190 -3.41 13.11 -2.99
C TYR A 190 -4.90 13.43 -2.82
N THR A 191 -5.30 13.92 -1.65
CA THR A 191 -6.68 14.36 -1.37
C THR A 191 -7.09 15.56 -2.22
N ARG A 192 -6.11 16.33 -2.71
CA ARG A 192 -6.32 17.43 -3.67
C ARG A 192 -6.20 16.99 -5.13
N CYS A 193 -5.92 15.72 -5.40
CA CYS A 193 -5.84 15.15 -6.73
C CYS A 193 -4.81 15.83 -7.64
N ILE A 194 -3.78 16.43 -7.02
CA ILE A 194 -2.65 17.07 -7.71
C ILE A 194 -1.61 16.01 -8.04
N LEU A 195 -1.37 15.07 -7.12
CA LEU A 195 -0.44 13.96 -7.28
C LEU A 195 -1.13 12.72 -6.72
N GLY A 196 -1.30 11.69 -7.53
CA GLY A 196 -1.83 10.41 -7.08
C GLY A 196 -0.80 9.57 -6.34
N ASN A 197 -1.04 8.26 -6.34
CA ASN A 197 -0.09 7.27 -5.80
C ASN A 197 1.08 6.96 -6.76
N GLY A 198 1.20 7.67 -7.90
CA GLY A 198 2.35 7.57 -8.80
C GLY A 198 3.66 8.14 -8.26
N ALA A 199 3.63 8.78 -7.08
CA ALA A 199 4.85 9.21 -6.41
C ALA A 199 5.77 8.01 -6.10
N ILE A 200 7.07 8.19 -6.28
CA ILE A 200 8.07 7.17 -5.97
C ILE A 200 8.41 7.15 -4.48
N PRO A 201 8.73 5.98 -3.89
CA PRO A 201 8.81 4.67 -4.54
C PRO A 201 7.44 4.03 -4.81
N LEU A 202 7.38 3.12 -5.80
CA LEU A 202 6.12 2.47 -6.22
C LEU A 202 5.57 1.52 -5.15
N VAL A 203 6.45 0.82 -4.44
CA VAL A 203 6.08 -0.06 -3.32
C VAL A 203 6.59 0.55 -2.02
N ARG A 204 5.66 0.94 -1.16
CA ARG A 204 5.94 1.72 0.06
C ARG A 204 5.85 0.91 1.35
N GLY A 205 5.36 -0.33 1.26
CA GLY A 205 5.04 -1.18 2.40
C GLY A 205 3.71 -0.80 3.05
N GLY A 206 3.15 -1.73 3.83
CA GLY A 206 1.86 -1.52 4.48
C GLY A 206 1.48 -2.66 5.41
N ASN A 207 1.18 -2.31 6.66
CA ASN A 207 0.40 -3.18 7.53
C ASN A 207 -1.03 -2.62 7.61
N PRO A 208 -2.03 -3.45 7.92
CA PRO A 208 -3.37 -2.97 8.22
C PRO A 208 -3.33 -1.86 9.28
N GLY A 209 -4.02 -0.74 9.02
CA GLY A 209 -4.11 0.38 9.94
C GLY A 209 -2.92 1.35 10.00
N SER A 210 -1.90 1.23 9.14
CA SER A 210 -0.84 2.26 9.08
C SER A 210 -1.27 3.48 8.27
N GLU A 211 -1.11 4.69 8.83
CA GLU A 211 -1.21 5.93 8.08
C GLU A 211 -0.10 5.99 7.02
N GLY A 212 -0.51 5.96 5.75
CA GLY A 212 0.41 5.85 4.61
C GLY A 212 0.52 4.40 4.13
N SER A 213 -0.19 4.13 3.02
CA SER A 213 -0.20 2.86 2.29
C SER A 213 -0.42 1.61 3.15
N ALA A 214 -1.39 1.59 4.06
CA ALA A 214 -2.14 0.35 4.32
C ALA A 214 -2.52 -0.22 2.94
N GLY A 215 -2.21 -1.50 2.65
CA GLY A 215 -2.21 -2.18 1.34
C GLY A 215 -3.21 -1.68 0.28
N GLY A 216 -3.04 -0.44 -0.17
CA GLY A 216 -4.18 0.38 -0.48
C GLY A 216 -4.35 0.49 -1.97
N VAL A 217 -5.31 -0.29 -2.46
CA VAL A 217 -6.41 0.04 -3.41
C VAL A 217 -6.11 0.66 -4.76
N THR A 218 -5.01 1.38 -4.90
CA THR A 218 -4.37 1.65 -6.19
C THR A 218 -3.01 0.99 -6.21
N ALA A 219 -3.06 -0.31 -6.41
CA ALA A 219 -1.92 -1.21 -6.28
C ALA A 219 -1.53 -1.78 -7.64
N GLU A 220 -1.85 -1.09 -8.72
CA GLU A 220 -1.59 -1.56 -10.08
C GLU A 220 -0.84 -0.50 -10.87
N ALA A 221 0.14 -0.96 -11.66
CA ALA A 221 0.82 -0.12 -12.63
C ALA A 221 0.97 -0.86 -13.96
N GLN A 222 0.67 -0.16 -15.04
CA GLN A 222 0.91 -0.63 -16.40
C GLN A 222 2.25 -0.12 -16.91
N PHE A 223 3.09 -1.04 -17.36
CA PHE A 223 4.40 -0.77 -17.93
C PHE A 223 4.28 -0.88 -19.45
N PHE A 224 4.56 0.23 -20.12
CA PHE A 224 4.70 0.31 -21.57
C PHE A 224 6.17 0.52 -21.91
N GLN A 225 6.68 -0.25 -22.87
CA GLN A 225 8.02 -0.04 -23.40
C GLN A 225 7.95 0.31 -24.87
N SER A 226 8.76 1.28 -25.26
CA SER A 226 9.08 1.62 -26.64
C SER A 226 10.60 1.78 -26.75
N PRO A 227 11.18 1.77 -27.96
CA PRO A 227 12.61 2.03 -28.11
C PRO A 227 13.02 3.33 -27.41
N GLY A 228 13.93 3.23 -26.43
CA GLY A 228 14.46 4.36 -25.68
C GLY A 228 13.58 4.88 -24.53
N TYR A 229 12.45 4.23 -24.20
CA TYR A 229 11.61 4.64 -23.07
C TYR A 229 10.92 3.48 -22.33
N LEU A 230 10.85 3.61 -21.00
CA LEU A 230 9.83 2.94 -20.19
C LEU A 230 8.80 3.98 -19.74
N THR A 231 7.52 3.68 -19.92
CA THR A 231 6.42 4.49 -19.39
C THR A 231 5.63 3.67 -18.37
N ILE A 232 5.45 4.21 -17.18
CA ILE A 232 4.69 3.59 -16.10
C ILE A 232 3.43 4.42 -15.88
N VAL A 233 2.26 3.79 -15.98
CA VAL A 233 0.97 4.40 -15.69
C VAL A 233 0.41 3.75 -14.44
N THR A 234 0.21 4.50 -13.36
CA THR A 234 -0.39 3.95 -12.13
C THR A 234 -1.90 4.08 -12.15
N GLN A 235 -2.60 3.10 -11.58
CA GLN A 235 -4.06 3.08 -11.47
C GLN A 235 -4.65 4.37 -10.87
N SER A 236 -4.00 4.88 -9.81
CA SER A 236 -4.37 6.11 -9.13
C SER A 236 -4.07 7.34 -9.98
N ASN A 237 -5.09 8.15 -10.26
CA ASN A 237 -5.04 9.40 -11.04
C ASN A 237 -4.44 9.26 -12.45
N ASN A 238 -4.22 8.02 -12.94
CA ASN A 238 -3.50 7.73 -14.18
C ASN A 238 -2.17 8.47 -14.29
N ASP A 239 -1.44 8.59 -13.18
CA ASP A 239 -0.15 9.27 -13.17
C ASP A 239 0.81 8.60 -14.19
N ILE A 240 1.35 9.38 -15.13
CA ILE A 240 2.22 8.89 -16.20
C ILE A 240 3.68 9.28 -15.90
N ARG A 241 4.51 8.27 -15.60
CA ARG A 241 5.95 8.43 -15.45
C ARG A 241 6.66 7.97 -16.70
N ILE A 242 7.31 8.90 -17.41
CA ILE A 242 8.11 8.62 -18.60
C ILE A 242 9.59 8.59 -18.21
N ILE A 243 10.26 7.48 -18.50
CA ILE A 243 11.67 7.23 -18.15
C ILE A 243 12.46 7.07 -19.46
N PRO A 244 13.23 8.09 -19.87
CA PRO A 244 14.17 7.98 -20.99
C PRO A 244 15.29 6.97 -20.70
N LEU A 245 15.61 6.16 -21.70
CA LEU A 245 16.64 5.11 -21.69
C LEU A 245 17.76 5.34 -22.71
N ASP A 246 17.77 6.52 -23.33
CA ASP A 246 18.66 6.87 -24.45
C ASP A 246 19.99 7.52 -24.02
N GLY A 247 20.30 7.49 -22.72
CA GLY A 247 21.54 8.02 -22.16
C GLY A 247 21.61 9.55 -22.11
N ARG A 248 20.51 10.27 -22.39
CA ARG A 248 20.50 11.73 -22.26
C ARG A 248 20.74 12.14 -20.80
N PRO A 249 21.42 13.28 -20.55
CA PRO A 249 21.68 13.74 -19.19
C PRO A 249 20.39 14.15 -18.46
N HIS A 250 20.48 14.23 -17.15
CA HIS A 250 19.46 14.90 -16.34
C HIS A 250 19.32 16.37 -16.74
N VAL A 251 18.12 16.92 -16.53
CA VAL A 251 17.91 18.37 -16.68
C VAL A 251 18.74 19.13 -15.62
N PRO A 252 19.10 20.41 -15.87
CA PRO A 252 19.84 21.20 -14.89
C PRO A 252 19.18 21.18 -13.51
N SER A 253 19.98 21.13 -12.45
CA SER A 253 19.51 21.01 -11.05
C SER A 253 18.64 22.20 -10.57
N THR A 254 18.53 23.26 -11.35
CA THR A 254 17.60 24.38 -11.13
C THR A 254 16.16 24.07 -11.55
N VAL A 255 15.96 23.08 -12.42
CA VAL A 255 14.63 22.62 -12.87
C VAL A 255 14.15 21.53 -11.93
N ARG A 256 13.19 21.87 -11.06
CA ARG A 256 12.63 20.96 -10.04
C ARG A 256 11.21 20.51 -10.40
N GLN A 257 10.95 19.21 -10.24
CA GLN A 257 9.69 18.57 -10.64
C GLN A 257 9.04 17.82 -9.46
N TRP A 258 7.73 17.60 -9.52
CA TRP A 258 6.97 16.93 -8.47
C TRP A 258 7.31 15.44 -8.31
N TRP A 259 7.62 14.76 -9.42
CA TRP A 259 8.08 13.35 -9.44
C TRP A 259 9.59 13.21 -9.68
N GLY A 260 10.32 14.33 -9.65
CA GLY A 260 11.72 14.36 -10.04
C GLY A 260 11.95 14.13 -11.53
N ASP A 261 13.21 14.16 -11.93
CA ASP A 261 13.67 13.88 -13.30
C ASP A 261 14.32 12.49 -13.32
N ALA A 262 13.72 11.55 -14.05
CA ALA A 262 14.16 10.15 -14.11
C ALA A 262 15.03 9.87 -15.35
N ARG A 263 16.07 9.05 -15.20
CA ARG A 263 16.87 8.48 -16.30
C ARG A 263 17.12 7.02 -16.03
N GLY A 264 17.01 6.19 -17.08
CA GLY A 264 17.23 4.76 -16.95
C GLY A 264 18.35 4.24 -17.85
N HIS A 265 18.95 3.14 -17.42
CA HIS A 265 19.92 2.37 -18.20
C HIS A 265 19.83 0.88 -17.84
N TRP A 266 20.27 0.03 -18.76
CA TRP A 266 20.29 -1.42 -18.55
C TRP A 266 21.63 -1.90 -17.99
N GLU A 267 21.58 -2.63 -16.88
CA GLU A 267 22.69 -3.42 -16.33
C GLU A 267 22.36 -4.91 -16.50
N GLY A 268 22.84 -5.49 -17.60
CA GLY A 268 22.47 -6.87 -17.97
C GLY A 268 20.97 -7.00 -18.24
N SER A 269 20.26 -7.72 -17.37
CA SER A 269 18.79 -7.88 -17.42
C SER A 269 18.02 -6.94 -16.48
N THR A 270 18.73 -6.07 -15.76
CA THR A 270 18.15 -5.15 -14.77
C THR A 270 18.02 -3.76 -15.38
N LEU A 271 16.81 -3.18 -15.35
CA LEU A 271 16.64 -1.76 -15.62
C LEU A 271 16.93 -0.99 -14.33
N VAL A 272 17.92 -0.11 -14.37
CA VAL A 272 18.24 0.81 -13.28
C VAL A 272 17.68 2.18 -13.64
N VAL A 273 16.98 2.81 -12.70
CA VAL A 273 16.38 4.13 -12.89
C VAL A 273 16.83 5.05 -11.76
N GLU A 274 17.59 6.08 -12.10
CA GLU A 274 17.97 7.15 -11.19
C GLU A 274 16.96 8.30 -11.33
N THR A 275 16.44 8.79 -10.21
CA THR A 275 15.55 9.95 -10.18
C THR A 275 16.06 10.98 -9.17
N THR A 276 16.19 12.23 -9.65
CA THR A 276 16.70 13.38 -8.89
C THR A 276 15.79 14.60 -9.10
N ASN A 277 16.25 15.82 -8.77
CA ASN A 277 15.54 17.07 -9.08
C ASN A 277 14.11 17.19 -8.52
N PHE A 278 13.83 16.59 -7.36
CA PHE A 278 12.56 16.81 -6.66
C PHE A 278 12.42 18.26 -6.20
N ASN A 279 11.18 18.76 -6.16
CA ASN A 279 10.88 20.06 -5.58
C ASN A 279 10.67 19.98 -4.05
N ASP A 280 10.67 21.14 -3.40
CA ASP A 280 10.53 21.33 -1.95
C ASP A 280 9.12 21.78 -1.53
N ARG A 281 8.14 21.78 -2.45
CA ARG A 281 6.85 22.44 -2.22
C ARG A 281 5.88 21.59 -1.41
N ALA A 282 5.55 22.00 -0.20
CA ALA A 282 4.51 21.35 0.59
C ALA A 282 3.10 21.49 -0.06
N PRO A 283 2.26 20.45 -0.03
CA PRO A 283 2.51 19.13 0.54
C PRO A 283 3.09 18.19 -0.53
N ALA A 284 4.41 18.22 -0.73
CA ALA A 284 5.08 17.41 -1.74
C ALA A 284 4.95 15.93 -1.43
N THR A 285 5.25 15.17 -2.48
CA THR A 285 5.48 13.73 -2.61
C THR A 285 6.51 13.13 -1.65
N ASN A 286 6.82 13.81 -0.55
CA ASN A 286 7.92 13.56 0.36
C ASN A 286 7.68 12.26 1.12
N PHE A 287 8.00 11.14 0.48
CA PHE A 287 7.95 9.84 1.11
C PHE A 287 8.74 9.90 2.42
N LEU A 288 8.02 9.71 3.53
CA LEU A 288 8.56 9.77 4.90
C LEU A 288 9.28 11.07 5.28
N GLY A 289 8.89 12.20 4.67
CA GLY A 289 9.43 13.52 4.99
C GLY A 289 10.75 13.87 4.29
N SER A 290 11.04 13.21 3.16
CA SER A 290 12.16 13.56 2.28
C SER A 290 12.12 15.01 1.78
N THR A 291 13.22 15.48 1.22
CA THR A 291 13.46 16.86 0.77
C THR A 291 13.79 16.93 -0.72
N ASP A 292 14.08 18.14 -1.20
CA ASP A 292 14.64 18.42 -2.52
C ASP A 292 16.06 17.84 -2.74
N ALA A 293 16.70 17.36 -1.69
CA ALA A 293 17.97 16.62 -1.75
C ALA A 293 17.77 15.11 -1.98
N LEU A 294 16.53 14.65 -2.10
CA LEU A 294 16.24 13.24 -2.36
C LEU A 294 16.83 12.79 -3.69
N GLN A 295 17.45 11.62 -3.67
CA GLN A 295 17.80 10.82 -4.83
C GLN A 295 17.23 9.42 -4.61
N VAL A 296 16.62 8.87 -5.66
CA VAL A 296 16.07 7.52 -5.64
C VAL A 296 16.69 6.73 -6.78
N VAL A 297 17.25 5.57 -6.46
CA VAL A 297 17.73 4.59 -7.45
C VAL A 297 16.82 3.38 -7.35
N GLU A 298 16.03 3.13 -8.39
CA GLU A 298 15.18 1.96 -8.52
C GLU A 298 15.82 0.92 -9.44
N ARG A 299 15.56 -0.36 -9.18
CA ARG A 299 16.00 -1.48 -10.02
C ARG A 299 14.81 -2.38 -10.30
N PHE A 300 14.57 -2.66 -11.57
CA PHE A 300 13.53 -3.57 -12.05
C PHE A 300 14.20 -4.74 -12.73
N THR A 301 14.11 -5.92 -12.11
CA THR A 301 14.63 -7.16 -12.68
C THR A 301 13.48 -8.11 -12.89
N LEU A 302 13.18 -8.46 -14.13
CA LEU A 302 12.29 -9.59 -14.36
C LEU A 302 13.04 -10.83 -13.88
N ILE A 303 12.54 -11.48 -12.83
CA ILE A 303 13.16 -12.67 -12.25
C ILE A 303 12.42 -13.93 -12.66
N ALA A 304 11.12 -13.84 -12.95
CA ALA A 304 10.28 -14.95 -13.42
C ALA A 304 9.34 -14.45 -14.54
N PRO A 305 8.67 -15.35 -15.30
CA PRO A 305 7.72 -14.96 -16.34
C PRO A 305 6.68 -13.90 -15.89
N ASN A 306 6.24 -14.00 -14.64
CA ASN A 306 5.19 -13.16 -14.05
C ASN A 306 5.64 -12.45 -12.77
N THR A 307 6.94 -12.19 -12.60
CA THR A 307 7.46 -11.56 -11.38
C THR A 307 8.65 -10.67 -11.65
N ILE A 308 8.49 -9.38 -11.35
CA ILE A 308 9.59 -8.42 -11.26
C ILE A 308 10.08 -8.39 -9.81
N ARG A 309 11.39 -8.52 -9.59
CA ARG A 309 12.03 -8.04 -8.36
C ARG A 309 12.22 -6.53 -8.50
N TYR A 310 11.64 -5.80 -7.56
CA TYR A 310 11.74 -4.37 -7.46
C TYR A 310 12.57 -4.01 -6.24
N GLU A 311 13.61 -3.24 -6.48
CA GLU A 311 14.50 -2.74 -5.45
C GLU A 311 14.55 -1.23 -5.55
N TYR A 312 14.70 -0.54 -4.43
CA TYR A 312 15.04 0.88 -4.46
C TYR A 312 15.93 1.28 -3.31
N THR A 313 16.76 2.28 -3.54
CA THR A 313 17.59 2.94 -2.53
C THR A 313 17.23 4.41 -2.46
N MET A 314 16.99 4.91 -1.26
CA MET A 314 16.70 6.31 -1.01
C MET A 314 17.90 6.98 -0.32
N THR A 315 18.34 8.09 -0.90
CA THR A 315 19.39 8.94 -0.33
C THR A 315 18.84 10.35 -0.14
N ASP A 316 18.74 10.79 1.10
CA ASP A 316 18.45 12.19 1.43
C ASP A 316 19.19 12.56 2.73
N PRO A 317 20.36 13.21 2.63
CA PRO A 317 21.18 13.54 3.79
C PRO A 317 20.56 14.62 4.68
N LYS A 318 19.52 15.34 4.22
CA LYS A 318 18.76 16.27 5.07
C LYS A 318 17.67 15.55 5.87
N THR A 319 17.40 14.27 5.58
CA THR A 319 16.33 13.48 6.23
C THR A 319 16.88 12.32 7.05
N TRP A 320 17.76 11.51 6.46
CA TRP A 320 18.33 10.30 7.09
C TRP A 320 19.84 10.40 7.23
N THR A 321 20.39 9.78 8.27
CA THR A 321 21.84 9.77 8.52
C THR A 321 22.64 8.93 7.52
N ARG A 322 21.98 8.07 6.73
CA ARG A 322 22.58 7.26 5.66
C ARG A 322 21.53 6.85 4.63
N PRO A 323 21.93 6.43 3.42
CA PRO A 323 21.05 5.74 2.49
C PRO A 323 20.47 4.46 3.10
N TRP A 324 19.31 4.07 2.59
CA TRP A 324 18.62 2.83 2.95
C TRP A 324 17.93 2.23 1.73
N SER A 325 17.77 0.91 1.74
CA SER A 325 17.32 0.13 0.59
C SER A 325 16.20 -0.83 0.94
N VAL A 326 15.31 -1.03 -0.03
CA VAL A 326 14.17 -1.94 0.02
C VAL A 326 14.25 -2.94 -1.12
N GLU A 327 13.75 -4.15 -0.86
CA GLU A 327 13.53 -5.19 -1.87
C GLU A 327 12.12 -5.78 -1.71
N THR A 328 11.44 -5.97 -2.83
CA THR A 328 10.14 -6.63 -2.91
C THR A 328 9.92 -7.25 -4.28
N THR A 329 8.78 -7.92 -4.46
CA THR A 329 8.35 -8.47 -5.75
C THR A 329 7.06 -7.81 -6.22
N MET A 330 6.94 -7.65 -7.54
CA MET A 330 5.75 -7.19 -8.23
C MET A 330 5.23 -8.34 -9.10
N PRO A 331 4.13 -9.01 -8.71
CA PRO A 331 3.53 -10.06 -9.53
C PRO A 331 2.75 -9.43 -10.70
N ARG A 332 2.73 -10.14 -11.84
CA ARG A 332 1.92 -9.76 -13.01
C ARG A 332 0.43 -9.95 -12.71
N ILE A 333 -0.39 -9.04 -13.22
CA ILE A 333 -1.86 -9.12 -13.19
C ILE A 333 -2.37 -9.56 -14.56
N GLU A 334 -3.28 -10.54 -14.57
CA GLU A 334 -3.95 -11.01 -15.78
C GLU A 334 -5.47 -11.11 -15.57
N PRO A 335 -6.31 -10.64 -16.53
CA PRO A 335 -5.92 -9.98 -17.78
C PRO A 335 -5.27 -8.61 -17.53
N SER A 336 -4.31 -8.24 -18.38
CA SER A 336 -3.56 -6.95 -18.33
C SER A 336 -4.43 -5.71 -18.60
N ILE A 337 -5.40 -5.43 -17.73
CA ILE A 337 -6.29 -4.27 -17.77
C ILE A 337 -6.08 -3.50 -16.47
N VAL A 338 -5.71 -2.23 -16.58
CA VAL A 338 -5.77 -1.28 -15.47
C VAL A 338 -7.06 -0.49 -15.61
N TYR A 339 -7.90 -0.52 -14.57
CA TYR A 339 -9.08 0.34 -14.50
C TYR A 339 -8.70 1.70 -13.93
N GLU A 340 -9.21 2.76 -14.54
CA GLU A 340 -9.00 4.11 -14.05
C GLU A 340 -9.54 4.26 -12.62
N PHE A 341 -8.67 4.73 -11.72
CA PHE A 341 -9.08 5.32 -10.47
C PHE A 341 -8.82 6.83 -10.54
N ALA A 342 -9.85 7.58 -10.92
CA ALA A 342 -9.76 9.03 -11.01
C ALA A 342 -10.39 9.70 -9.80
N CYS A 343 -9.74 10.73 -9.31
CA CYS A 343 -10.40 11.74 -8.52
C CYS A 343 -11.55 12.41 -9.29
N HIS A 344 -12.77 12.29 -8.79
CA HIS A 344 -13.95 12.93 -9.39
C HIS A 344 -14.41 14.14 -8.55
N GLU A 345 -14.75 15.25 -9.22
CA GLU A 345 -15.13 16.55 -8.61
C GLU A 345 -16.52 16.53 -7.91
N GLN A 346 -17.21 15.38 -7.88
CA GLN A 346 -18.47 15.18 -7.15
C GLN A 346 -18.35 14.11 -6.06
N ASN A 347 -17.31 14.17 -5.24
CA ASN A 347 -17.20 13.28 -4.08
C ASN A 347 -18.29 13.62 -3.04
N TYR A 348 -19.40 12.87 -3.08
CA TYR A 348 -20.51 12.97 -2.12
C TYR A 348 -20.07 12.74 -0.67
N GLY A 349 -18.89 12.12 -0.45
CA GLY A 349 -18.31 11.93 0.88
C GLY A 349 -18.16 13.25 1.64
N VAL A 350 -17.70 14.32 0.98
CA VAL A 350 -17.56 15.64 1.63
C VAL A 350 -18.94 16.19 2.03
N ILE A 351 -19.94 16.06 1.15
CA ILE A 351 -21.31 16.51 1.43
C ILE A 351 -21.90 15.74 2.61
N ASN A 352 -21.71 14.43 2.64
CA ASN A 352 -22.22 13.56 3.69
C ASN A 352 -21.53 13.81 5.04
N VAL A 353 -20.20 14.01 5.05
CA VAL A 353 -19.45 14.35 6.26
C VAL A 353 -19.91 15.68 6.82
N VAL A 354 -19.99 16.73 5.99
CA VAL A 354 -20.45 18.06 6.42
C VAL A 354 -21.87 18.00 6.96
N LYS A 355 -22.78 17.31 6.26
CA LYS A 355 -24.17 17.16 6.68
C LYS A 355 -24.28 16.37 7.98
N GLY A 356 -23.49 15.32 8.15
CA GLY A 356 -23.40 14.53 9.37
C GLY A 356 -22.94 15.37 10.57
N THR A 357 -21.88 16.17 10.40
CA THR A 357 -21.40 17.10 11.43
C THR A 357 -22.47 18.13 11.79
N GLN A 358 -23.13 18.76 10.81
CA GLN A 358 -24.22 19.72 11.04
C GLN A 358 -25.43 19.12 11.77
N ILE A 359 -25.71 17.83 11.58
CA ILE A 359 -26.76 17.12 12.33
C ILE A 359 -26.31 16.91 13.77
N ARG A 360 -25.10 16.41 14.00
CA ARG A 360 -24.56 16.19 15.35
C ARG A 360 -24.45 17.49 16.16
N GLU A 361 -24.05 18.59 15.53
CA GLU A 361 -24.03 19.92 16.15
C GLU A 361 -25.44 20.34 16.62
N ARG A 362 -26.47 20.12 15.78
CA ARG A 362 -27.86 20.41 16.15
C ARG A 362 -28.38 19.53 17.28
N GLU A 363 -28.08 18.23 17.26
CA GLU A 363 -28.43 17.29 18.34
C GLU A 363 -27.77 17.65 19.66
N THR A 364 -26.49 18.05 19.61
CA THR A 364 -25.71 18.48 20.78
C THR A 364 -26.27 19.79 21.35
N ALA A 365 -26.59 20.76 20.49
CA ALA A 365 -27.23 22.01 20.90
C ALA A 365 -28.63 21.79 21.50
N ALA A 366 -29.41 20.85 20.94
CA ALA A 366 -30.76 20.53 21.42
C ALA A 366 -30.76 19.80 22.78
N THR A 367 -29.71 19.03 23.09
CA THR A 367 -29.58 18.28 24.34
C THR A 367 -28.90 19.08 25.46
N GLY A 368 -28.36 20.27 25.17
CA GLY A 368 -27.60 21.07 26.13
C GLY A 368 -26.27 20.44 26.55
N ALA A 369 -25.85 19.35 25.90
CA ALA A 369 -24.59 18.70 26.15
C ALA A 369 -23.45 19.55 25.59
N THR A 370 -22.39 19.76 26.37
CA THR A 370 -21.16 20.33 25.81
C THR A 370 -20.57 19.30 24.85
N PRO A 371 -20.15 19.69 23.62
CA PRO A 371 -19.50 18.75 22.71
C PRO A 371 -18.29 18.15 23.42
N SER A 372 -18.30 16.84 23.70
CA SER A 372 -17.11 16.19 24.25
C SER A 372 -16.01 16.30 23.21
N ALA A 373 -14.92 16.98 23.54
CA ALA A 373 -13.70 17.01 22.73
C ALA A 373 -12.97 15.65 22.73
N GLY A 374 -13.70 14.54 22.77
CA GLY A 374 -13.16 13.20 22.92
C GLY A 374 -13.69 12.29 21.81
N GLY A 375 -12.76 11.73 21.03
CA GLY A 375 -13.08 10.55 20.23
C GLY A 375 -12.40 10.40 18.87
N TYR A 376 -11.27 11.06 18.59
CA TYR A 376 -10.34 10.63 17.53
C TYR A 376 -8.96 10.32 18.15
N GLU A 377 -8.97 9.66 19.31
CA GLU A 377 -7.83 8.87 19.76
C GLU A 377 -8.21 7.39 19.61
N ARG A 378 -7.88 6.82 18.45
CA ARG A 378 -7.44 5.44 18.35
C ARG A 378 -6.74 5.17 17.03
#